data_AF-A0A7C6MLN1-F1
#
_entry.id   AF-A0A7C6MLN1-F1
#
_cell.length_a   1.000
_cell.length_b   1.000
_cell.length_c   1.000
_cell.angle_alpha   90.00
_cell.angle_beta   90.00
_cell.angle_gamma   90.00
#
_symmetry.space_group_name_H-M   'P 1'
#
loop_
_entity.id
_entity.type
_entity.pdbx_description
1 polymer ?
#
loop_
_entity_poly.entity_id
_entity_poly.type
_entity_poly.pdbx_seq_one_letter_code
_entity_poly.pdbx_strand_id
1 'polypeptide(L)'
;MTATANDLISVIRSGAVIVAGAGVSGEGAVKMLLDLGCPEIHLADDSAERGRNLADARDVRWCTTEAATGLLPDAAAVVTSPGWRPDTPLLVAAADAGVPVIGDVALAYAG
;
A
#
# COMPACT_ATOMS: atom_id res chain seq x y z
N MET A 1 -15.17 12.43 10.08
CA MET A 1 -14.36 11.98 11.23
C MET A 1 -12.96 11.79 10.68
N THR A 2 -12.01 12.65 11.05
CA THR A 2 -10.63 12.55 10.54
C THR A 2 -9.92 11.45 11.34
N ALA A 3 -9.44 10.41 10.67
CA ALA A 3 -8.61 9.39 11.32
C ALA A 3 -7.40 10.08 11.96
N THR A 4 -7.13 9.79 13.23
CA THR A 4 -5.95 10.31 13.91
C THR A 4 -4.70 9.54 13.46
N ALA A 5 -3.51 10.09 13.67
CA ALA A 5 -2.25 9.38 13.39
C ALA A 5 -2.17 8.02 14.12
N ASN A 6 -2.68 7.96 15.36
CA ASN A 6 -2.76 6.71 16.12
C ASN A 6 -3.68 5.67 15.47
N ASP A 7 -4.80 6.09 14.87
CA ASP A 7 -5.71 5.18 14.17
C ASP A 7 -5.02 4.57 12.94
N LEU A 8 -4.24 5.37 12.22
CA LEU A 8 -3.50 4.92 11.04
C LEU A 8 -2.43 3.89 11.40
N ILE A 9 -1.64 4.14 12.44
CA ILE A 9 -0.62 3.20 12.92
C ILE A 9 -1.26 1.88 13.36
N SER A 10 -2.40 1.94 14.04
CA SER A 10 -3.14 0.75 14.47
C SER A 10 -3.57 -0.10 13.26
N VAL A 11 -4.11 0.54 12.21
CA VAL A 11 -4.48 -0.14 10.96
C VAL A 11 -3.27 -0.77 10.28
N ILE A 12 -2.17 -0.04 10.12
CA ILE A 12 -0.97 -0.55 9.43
C ILE A 12 -0.37 -1.77 10.14
N ARG A 13 -0.52 -1.85 11.47
CA ARG A 13 -0.01 -2.95 12.28
C ARG A 13 -0.99 -4.13 12.40
N SER A 14 -2.24 -3.98 11.97
CA SER A 14 -3.25 -5.02 12.15
C SER A 14 -3.17 -6.13 11.10
N GLY A 15 -2.46 -5.94 9.98
CA GLY A 15 -2.34 -6.94 8.93
C GLY A 15 -1.51 -6.49 7.73
N ALA A 16 -1.72 -7.17 6.60
CA ALA A 16 -1.02 -6.92 5.35
C ALA A 16 -1.42 -5.58 4.74
N VAL A 17 -0.44 -4.81 4.24
CA VAL A 17 -0.68 -3.56 3.52
C VAL A 17 -0.27 -3.71 2.06
N ILE A 18 -1.15 -3.29 1.15
CA ILE A 18 -0.87 -3.25 -0.28
C ILE A 18 -0.35 -1.85 -0.62
N VAL A 19 0.82 -1.74 -1.24
CA VAL A 19 1.36 -0.47 -1.76
C VAL A 19 1.18 -0.44 -3.27
N ALA A 20 0.38 0.50 -3.76
CA ALA A 20 0.14 0.68 -5.18
C ALA A 20 1.23 1.56 -5.81
N GLY A 21 2.06 0.96 -6.68
CA GLY A 21 3.10 1.61 -7.47
C GLY A 21 4.52 1.50 -6.88
N ALA A 22 5.50 1.24 -7.75
CA ALA A 22 6.92 1.07 -7.41
C ALA A 22 7.81 2.25 -7.86
N GLY A 23 7.24 3.45 -7.97
CA GLY A 23 7.98 4.69 -8.21
C GLY A 23 8.63 5.26 -6.93
N VAL A 24 9.17 6.48 -7.01
CA VAL A 24 9.84 7.15 -5.88
C VAL A 24 8.96 7.25 -4.63
N SER A 25 7.71 7.69 -4.79
CA SER A 25 6.76 7.76 -3.67
C SER A 25 6.38 6.38 -3.13
N GLY A 26 6.28 5.36 -3.99
CA GLY A 26 6.00 3.98 -3.59
C GLY A 26 7.13 3.40 -2.74
N GLU A 27 8.39 3.62 -3.14
CA GLU A 27 9.56 3.26 -2.34
C GLU A 27 9.56 3.97 -0.97
N GLY A 28 9.23 5.27 -0.94
CA GLY A 28 9.07 6.02 0.30
C GLY A 28 8.01 5.43 1.23
N ALA A 29 6.85 5.04 0.67
CA ALA A 29 5.77 4.39 1.41
C ALA A 29 6.18 3.02 1.96
N VAL A 30 6.84 2.17 1.15
CA VAL A 30 7.36 0.87 1.61
C VAL A 30 8.32 1.07 2.77
N LYS A 31 9.28 1.99 2.66
CA LYS A 31 10.23 2.29 3.73
C LYS A 31 9.51 2.70 5.02
N MET A 32 8.54 3.60 4.91
CA MET A 32 7.78 4.09 6.06
C MET A 32 6.97 2.99 6.75
N LEU A 33 6.31 2.11 5.98
CA LEU A 33 5.58 0.98 6.52
C LEU A 33 6.51 0.00 7.26
N LEU A 34 7.70 -0.26 6.72
CA LEU A 34 8.73 -1.05 7.41
C LEU A 34 9.16 -0.39 8.73
N ASP A 35 9.47 0.91 8.70
CA ASP A 35 9.86 1.68 9.89
C ASP A 35 8.76 1.71 10.96
N LEU A 36 7.48 1.72 10.55
CA LEU A 36 6.31 1.69 11.43
C LEU A 36 5.98 0.29 11.97
N GLY A 37 6.66 -0.76 11.48
CA GLY A 37 6.46 -2.14 11.91
C GLY A 37 5.25 -2.82 11.28
N CYS A 38 4.93 -2.49 10.02
CA CYS A 38 3.95 -3.25 9.24
C CYS A 38 4.42 -4.70 9.10
N PRO A 39 3.57 -5.70 9.43
CA PRO A 39 3.99 -7.09 9.46
C PRO A 39 4.16 -7.70 8.05
N GLU A 40 3.46 -7.18 7.05
CA GLU A 40 3.45 -7.70 5.70
C GLU A 40 3.14 -6.61 4.68
N ILE A 41 3.95 -6.52 3.62
CA ILE A 41 3.81 -5.52 2.56
C ILE A 41 3.76 -6.23 1.20
N HIS A 42 2.72 -5.94 0.42
CA HIS A 42 2.59 -6.33 -0.97
C HIS A 42 2.72 -5.10 -1.88
N LEU A 43 3.83 -5.01 -2.60
CA LEU A 43 4.06 -3.99 -3.62
C LEU A 43 3.36 -4.40 -4.93
N ALA A 44 2.33 -3.65 -5.32
CA ALA A 44 1.56 -3.85 -6.53
C ALA A 44 2.03 -2.91 -7.65
N ASP A 45 2.67 -3.44 -8.69
CA ASP A 45 3.05 -2.68 -9.90
C ASP A 45 3.06 -3.60 -11.13
N ASP A 46 2.45 -3.16 -12.23
CA ASP A 46 2.37 -3.96 -13.47
C ASP A 46 3.67 -3.92 -14.28
N SER A 47 4.59 -3.00 -13.98
CA SER A 47 5.98 -3.12 -14.44
C SER A 47 6.71 -4.12 -13.54
N ALA A 48 6.78 -5.37 -13.99
CA ALA A 48 7.49 -6.43 -13.28
C ALA A 48 8.96 -6.08 -12.99
N GLU A 49 9.63 -5.36 -13.88
CA GLU A 49 11.01 -4.89 -13.66
C GLU A 49 11.09 -3.95 -12.46
N ARG A 50 10.32 -2.85 -12.45
CA ARG A 50 10.35 -1.88 -11.33
C ARG A 50 9.88 -2.51 -10.03
N GLY A 51 8.77 -3.25 -10.09
CA GLY A 51 8.17 -3.88 -8.93
C GLY A 51 9.08 -4.91 -8.26
N ARG A 52 9.68 -5.82 -9.03
CA ARG A 52 10.61 -6.81 -8.47
C ARG A 52 11.89 -6.18 -7.95
N ASN A 53 12.48 -5.23 -8.69
CA ASN A 53 13.69 -4.55 -8.25
C ASN A 53 13.51 -3.87 -6.88
N LEU A 54 12.38 -3.18 -6.67
CA LEU A 54 12.09 -2.54 -5.38
C LEU A 54 11.75 -3.58 -4.30
N ALA A 55 10.96 -4.59 -4.63
CA ALA A 55 10.59 -5.64 -3.69
C ALA A 55 11.82 -6.40 -3.16
N ASP A 56 12.73 -6.79 -4.06
CA ASP A 56 13.99 -7.45 -3.72
C ASP A 56 14.89 -6.54 -2.87
N ALA A 57 14.98 -5.24 -3.23
CA ALA A 57 15.79 -4.27 -2.49
C ALA A 57 15.28 -3.97 -1.06
N ARG A 58 14.00 -4.24 -0.79
CA ARG A 58 13.35 -3.96 0.50
C ARG A 58 12.91 -5.23 1.25
N ASP A 59 13.15 -6.41 0.67
CA ASP A 59 12.72 -7.71 1.20
C ASP A 59 11.20 -7.78 1.46
N VAL A 60 10.41 -7.31 0.48
CA VAL A 60 8.93 -7.34 0.51
C VAL A 60 8.37 -8.16 -0.66
N ARG A 61 7.06 -8.42 -0.66
CA ARG A 61 6.42 -9.18 -1.75
C ARG A 61 6.05 -8.26 -2.91
N TRP A 62 6.31 -8.68 -4.14
CA TRP A 62 5.77 -8.05 -5.35
C TRP A 62 4.60 -8.84 -5.92
N CYS A 63 3.62 -8.13 -6.49
CA CYS A 63 2.54 -8.70 -7.28
C CYS A 63 2.06 -7.73 -8.38
N THR A 64 1.30 -8.23 -9.36
CA THR A 64 0.58 -7.38 -10.31
C THR A 64 -0.61 -6.71 -9.64
N THR A 65 -1.16 -5.66 -10.25
CA THR A 65 -2.34 -4.97 -9.72
C THR A 65 -3.57 -5.89 -9.69
N GLU A 66 -3.69 -6.76 -10.70
CA GLU A 66 -4.72 -7.80 -10.75
C GLU A 66 -4.58 -8.81 -9.60
N ALA A 67 -3.37 -9.29 -9.34
CA ALA A 67 -3.13 -10.21 -8.22
C ALA A 67 -3.39 -9.53 -6.87
N ALA A 68 -3.06 -8.24 -6.74
CA ALA A 68 -3.33 -7.45 -5.54
C ALA A 68 -4.83 -7.34 -5.23
N THR A 69 -5.71 -7.27 -6.24
CA THR A 69 -7.17 -7.29 -6.05
C THR A 69 -7.62 -8.55 -5.31
N GLY A 70 -6.99 -9.70 -5.59
CA GLY A 70 -7.28 -10.96 -4.89
C GLY A 70 -6.83 -11.00 -3.42
N LEU A 71 -6.00 -10.07 -2.99
CA LEU A 71 -5.49 -9.95 -1.61
C LEU A 71 -6.32 -8.99 -0.75
N LEU A 72 -7.20 -8.19 -1.36
CA LEU A 72 -8.01 -7.18 -0.66
C LEU A 72 -8.84 -7.74 0.52
N PRO A 73 -9.47 -8.93 0.44
CA PRO A 73 -10.28 -9.44 1.56
C PRO A 73 -9.53 -9.58 2.88
N ASP A 74 -8.20 -9.77 2.83
CA ASP A 74 -7.33 -9.97 3.99
C ASP A 74 -6.42 -8.75 4.24
N ALA A 75 -6.50 -7.71 3.41
CA ALA A 75 -5.66 -6.53 3.52
C ALA A 75 -6.17 -5.57 4.60
N ALA A 76 -5.27 -5.07 5.44
CA ALA A 76 -5.57 -4.05 6.43
C ALA A 76 -5.77 -2.67 5.77
N ALA A 77 -5.03 -2.37 4.71
CA ALA A 77 -5.15 -1.14 3.94
C ALA A 77 -4.50 -1.22 2.55
N VAL A 78 -4.87 -0.27 1.70
CA VAL A 78 -4.13 0.07 0.47
C VAL A 78 -3.48 1.44 0.64
N VAL A 79 -2.17 1.53 0.42
CA VAL A 79 -1.44 2.80 0.34
C VAL A 79 -1.21 3.15 -1.13
N THR A 80 -1.55 4.37 -1.52
CA THR A 80 -1.42 4.85 -2.90
C THR A 80 -0.41 5.97 -3.01
N SER A 81 0.37 5.96 -4.09
CA SER A 81 1.27 7.05 -4.44
C SER A 81 0.57 8.12 -5.32
N PRO A 82 1.08 9.36 -5.37
CA PRO A 82 0.62 10.38 -6.28
C PRO A 82 0.72 9.89 -7.72
N GLY A 83 -0.32 10.13 -8.52
CA GLY A 83 -0.41 9.69 -9.91
C GLY A 83 -1.33 8.49 -10.15
N TRP A 84 -1.76 7.77 -9.10
CA TRP A 84 -2.85 6.81 -9.21
C TRP A 84 -4.18 7.51 -9.35
N ARG A 85 -4.95 7.14 -10.38
CA ARG A 85 -6.32 7.65 -10.52
C ARG A 85 -7.24 6.88 -9.57
N PRO A 86 -8.21 7.54 -8.92
CA PRO A 86 -9.13 6.89 -7.99
C PRO A 86 -10.04 5.85 -8.66
N ASP A 87 -10.23 5.93 -9.97
CA ASP A 87 -11.03 5.01 -10.79
C ASP A 87 -10.23 3.83 -11.36
N THR A 88 -8.98 3.63 -10.92
CA THR A 88 -8.22 2.44 -11.28
C THR A 88 -8.87 1.18 -10.69
N PRO A 89 -8.83 0.03 -11.41
CA PRO A 89 -9.51 -1.19 -10.96
C PRO A 89 -9.17 -1.62 -9.53
N LEU A 90 -7.89 -1.53 -9.13
CA LEU A 90 -7.45 -1.88 -7.78
C LEU A 90 -8.08 -0.98 -6.70
N LEU A 91 -8.20 0.33 -6.95
CA LEU A 91 -8.74 1.27 -5.96
C LEU A 91 -10.27 1.23 -5.89
N VAL A 92 -10.93 1.00 -7.02
CA VAL A 92 -12.37 0.72 -7.04
C VAL A 92 -12.66 -0.56 -6.27
N ALA A 93 -11.91 -1.63 -6.53
CA ALA A 93 -12.09 -2.90 -5.81
C ALA A 93 -11.81 -2.76 -4.30
N ALA A 94 -10.81 -1.97 -3.91
CA ALA A 94 -10.55 -1.68 -2.50
C ALA A 94 -11.73 -0.97 -1.84
N ALA A 95 -12.31 0.03 -2.52
CA ALA A 95 -13.49 0.73 -2.03
C ALA A 95 -14.71 -0.20 -1.92
N ASP A 96 -14.94 -1.05 -2.91
CA ASP A 96 -16.03 -2.03 -2.92
C ASP A 96 -15.88 -3.08 -1.81
N ALA A 97 -14.64 -3.46 -1.49
CA ALA A 97 -14.31 -4.37 -0.38
C ALA A 97 -14.31 -3.68 0.99
N GLY A 98 -14.49 -2.35 1.06
CA GLY A 98 -14.41 -1.59 2.32
C GLY A 98 -13.00 -1.49 2.90
N VAL A 99 -11.96 -1.78 2.11
CA VAL A 99 -10.56 -1.67 2.52
C VAL A 99 -10.15 -0.20 2.48
N PRO A 100 -9.58 0.35 3.57
CA PRO A 100 -9.22 1.76 3.60
C PRO A 100 -8.09 2.07 2.60
N VAL A 101 -8.29 3.12 1.81
CA VAL A 101 -7.28 3.67 0.90
C VAL A 101 -6.63 4.89 1.55
N ILE A 102 -5.32 4.82 1.74
CA ILE A 102 -4.49 5.84 2.40
C ILE A 102 -3.59 6.48 1.34
N GLY A 103 -3.58 7.82 1.26
CA GLY A 103 -2.60 8.52 0.43
C GLY A 103 -1.23 8.61 1.11
N ASP A 104 -0.14 8.59 0.36
CA ASP A 104 1.23 8.70 0.87
C ASP A 104 1.47 9.95 1.75
N VAL A 105 0.84 11.09 1.42
CA VAL A 105 0.92 12.31 2.23
C VAL A 105 0.34 12.09 3.63
N ALA A 106 -0.79 11.40 3.76
CA ALA A 106 -1.39 11.11 5.05
C ALA A 106 -0.51 10.16 5.88
N LEU A 107 0.17 9.22 5.21
CA LEU A 107 1.14 8.32 5.84
C LEU A 107 2.36 9.10 6.37
N ALA A 108 2.87 10.07 5.59
CA ALA A 108 4.04 10.86 5.95
C ALA A 108 3.87 11.80 7.16
N TYR A 109 2.63 12.13 7.53
CA TYR A 109 2.33 12.88 8.76
C TYR A 109 2.02 11.99 9.97
N ALA A 110 1.93 10.67 9.79
CA ALA A 110 1.56 9.73 10.85
C ALA A 110 2.76 9.07 11.55
N GLY A 111 3.96 9.15 10.98
CA GLY A 111 5.22 8.73 11.59
C GLY A 111 6.00 9.90 12.17
#